data_AF-A0A426R1X5-F1
#
_entry.id   AF-A0A426R1X5-F1
#
_cell.length_a   1.000
_cell.length_b   1.000
_cell.length_c   1.000
_cell.angle_alpha   90.00
_cell.angle_beta   90.00
_cell.angle_gamma   90.00
#
_symmetry.space_group_name_H-M   'P 1'
#
loop_
_entity.id
_entity.type
_entity.pdbx_description
1 polymer ?
#
loop_
_entity_poly.entity_id
_entity_poly.type
_entity_poly.pdbx_seq_one_letter_code
_entity_poly.pdbx_strand_id
1 'polypeptide(L)' 'MLHNLTGWHALIVLAILLLIFGSTKLPSLAKGVGQAMRILKDEVREDKDSTSAPTAPVRDVDTNATVPYRHAS' A
#
# COMPACT_ATOMS: atom_id res chain seq x y z
N MET A 1 -18.98 -26.48 13.54
CA MET A 1 -18.17 -26.43 14.79
C MET A 1 -17.01 -25.42 14.70
N LEU A 2 -17.20 -24.24 14.08
CA LEU A 2 -16.14 -23.22 13.90
C LEU A 2 -16.57 -21.79 14.30
N HIS A 3 -17.77 -21.65 14.86
CA HIS A 3 -18.42 -20.36 15.08
C HIS A 3 -17.97 -19.62 16.36
N ASN A 4 -17.04 -20.20 17.14
CA ASN A 4 -16.54 -19.62 18.39
C ASN A 4 -15.13 -19.03 18.30
N LEU A 5 -14.44 -19.14 17.15
CA LEU A 5 -12.99 -18.86 17.10
C LEU A 5 -12.60 -17.44 16.69
N THR A 6 -13.46 -16.63 16.08
CA THR A 6 -12.90 -15.54 15.26
C THR A 6 -13.44 -14.13 15.48
N GLY A 7 -14.56 -13.93 16.18
CA GLY A 7 -15.07 -12.58 16.39
C GLY A 7 -14.37 -11.88 17.57
N TRP A 8 -14.66 -12.37 18.77
CA TRP A 8 -14.22 -11.70 20.00
C TRP A 8 -12.73 -11.93 20.32
N HIS A 9 -12.22 -13.14 20.06
CA HIS A 9 -10.82 -13.48 20.31
C HIS A 9 -9.84 -12.66 19.45
N ALA A 10 -10.17 -12.42 18.17
CA ALA A 10 -9.35 -11.60 17.29
C ALA A 10 -9.24 -10.15 17.78
N LEU A 11 -10.33 -9.58 18.30
CA LEU A 11 -10.31 -8.24 18.89
C LEU A 11 -9.46 -8.18 20.16
N ILE A 12 -9.53 -9.21 21.03
CA ILE A 12 -8.68 -9.29 22.23
C ILE A 12 -7.20 -9.37 21.85
N VAL A 13 -6.84 -10.22 20.89
CA VAL A 13 -5.46 -10.34 20.40
C VAL A 13 -4.99 -9.02 19.80
N LEU A 14 -5.82 -8.37 18.97
CA LEU A 14 -5.52 -7.05 18.41
C LEU A 14 -5.32 -6.00 19.51
N ALA A 15 -6.15 -6.02 20.55
CA ALA A 15 -6.03 -5.11 21.70
C ALA A 15 -4.71 -5.32 22.45
N ILE A 16 -4.30 -6.57 22.69
CA ILE A 16 -3.01 -6.90 23.33
C ILE A 16 -1.84 -6.44 22.45
N LEU A 17 -1.89 -6.67 21.14
CA LEU A 17 -0.86 -6.18 20.21
C LEU A 17 -0.81 -4.65 20.20
N LEU A 18 -1.95 -3.96 20.21
CA LEU A 18 -1.99 -2.50 20.30
C LEU A 18 -1.45 -1.97 21.64
N LEU A 19 -1.60 -2.72 22.73
CA LEU A 19 -1.06 -2.35 24.03
C LEU A 19 0.48 -2.45 24.06
N ILE A 20 1.03 -3.49 23.43
CA ILE A 20 2.49 -3.74 23.38
C ILE A 20 3.18 -2.85 22.32
N PHE A 21 2.62 -2.81 21.11
CA PHE A 21 3.21 -2.08 19.98
C PHE A 21 2.75 -0.61 19.91
N GLY A 22 1.62 -0.26 20.50
CA GLY A 22 1.00 1.06 20.40
C GLY A 22 0.15 1.25 19.14
N SER A 23 -0.79 2.20 19.20
CA SER A 23 -1.71 2.53 18.10
C SER A 23 -1.04 3.04 16.83
N THR A 24 0.17 3.61 16.93
CA THR A 24 0.88 4.21 15.79
C THR A 24 1.79 3.23 15.05
N LYS A 25 2.30 2.18 15.72
CA LYS A 25 3.28 1.27 15.13
C LYS A 25 2.65 0.18 14.27
N LEU A 26 1.54 -0.41 14.70
CA LEU A 26 0.78 -1.37 13.90
C LEU A 26 0.40 -0.86 12.50
N PRO A 27 -0.25 0.33 12.36
CA PRO A 27 -0.61 0.85 11.05
C PRO A 27 0.62 1.27 10.22
N SER A 28 1.69 1.73 10.86
CA SER A 28 2.93 2.09 10.16
C SER A 28 3.60 0.85 9.55
N LEU A 29 3.68 -0.26 10.29
CA LEU A 29 4.20 -1.53 9.79
C LEU A 29 3.30 -2.12 8.71
N ALA A 30 1.98 -2.10 8.91
CA ALA A 30 1.00 -2.57 7.93
C ALA A 30 1.10 -1.81 6.61
N LYS A 31 1.30 -0.48 6.65
CA LYS A 31 1.53 0.34 5.44
C LYS A 31 2.78 -0.08 4.69
N GLY A 32 3.90 -0.29 5.39
CA GLY A 32 5.16 -0.76 4.77
C GLY A 32 5.03 -2.13 4.12
N VAL A 33 4.47 -3.11 4.84
CA VAL A 33 4.22 -4.46 4.32
C VAL A 33 3.22 -4.44 3.16
N GLY A 34 2.16 -3.64 3.27
CA GLY A 34 1.16 -3.49 2.22
C GLY A 34 1.74 -2.94 0.93
N GLN A 35 2.64 -1.96 1.01
CA GLN A 35 3.33 -1.42 -0.16
C GLN A 35 4.25 -2.45 -0.82
N ALA A 36 5.00 -3.22 -0.02
CA ALA A 36 5.84 -4.31 -0.54
C ALA A 36 5.02 -5.42 -1.20
N MET A 37 3.90 -5.82 -0.59
CA MET A 37 2.98 -6.80 -1.15
C MET A 37 2.31 -6.30 -2.45
N ARG A 38 2.04 -5.00 -2.56
CA ARG A 38 1.45 -4.39 -3.76
C ARG A 38 2.43 -4.44 -4.92
N ILE A 39 3.68 -4.03 -4.71
CA ILE A 39 4.73 -4.08 -5.75
C ILE A 39 4.89 -5.52 -6.25
N LEU A 40 5.02 -6.48 -5.32
CA LEU A 40 5.11 -7.91 -5.69
C LEU A 40 3.85 -8.40 -6.42
N LYS A 41 2.66 -7.96 -6.02
CA LYS A 41 1.40 -8.33 -6.68
C LYS A 41 1.33 -7.78 -8.11
N ASP A 42 1.77 -6.54 -8.30
CA ASP A 42 1.71 -5.84 -9.58
C ASP A 42 2.70 -6.48 -10.57
N GLU A 43 3.95 -6.75 -10.16
CA GLU A 43 4.92 -7.51 -10.97
C GLU A 43 4.40 -8.90 -11.34
N VAL A 44 3.90 -9.67 -10.36
CA VAL A 44 3.34 -11.01 -10.61
C VAL A 44 2.09 -10.96 -11.49
N ARG A 45 1.35 -9.85 -11.51
CA ARG A 45 0.19 -9.68 -12.40
C ARG A 45 0.62 -9.41 -13.84
N GLU A 46 1.65 -8.59 -14.04
CA GLU A 46 2.16 -8.27 -15.37
C GLU A 46 2.68 -9.51 -16.09
N ASP A 47 3.36 -10.41 -15.37
CA ASP A 47 3.77 -11.72 -15.88
C ASP A 47 2.57 -12.60 -16.31
N LYS A 48 1.43 -12.46 -15.63
CA LYS A 48 0.21 -13.24 -15.90
C LYS A 48 -0.67 -12.62 -16.98
N ASP A 49 -0.73 -11.30 -17.07
CA ASP A 49 -1.54 -10.55 -18.05
C ASP A 49 -0.81 -10.37 -19.39
N SER A 50 0.47 -10.75 -19.49
CA SER A 50 1.20 -10.90 -20.77
C SER A 50 0.57 -11.90 -21.77
N THR A 51 -0.52 -12.60 -21.38
CA THR A 51 -1.36 -13.42 -22.28
C THR A 51 -2.65 -12.72 -22.76
N SER A 52 -2.95 -11.48 -22.32
CA SER A 52 -4.15 -10.70 -22.70
C SER A 52 -3.92 -9.17 -22.60
N ALA A 53 -3.65 -8.50 -23.73
CA ALA A 53 -3.54 -7.04 -23.83
C ALA A 53 -4.92 -6.33 -23.96
N PRO A 54 -5.02 -4.97 -23.94
CA PRO A 54 -4.49 -3.98 -22.98
C PRO A 54 -5.57 -2.98 -22.50
N THR A 55 -5.44 -2.38 -21.31
CA THR A 55 -6.11 -1.10 -20.99
C THR A 55 -5.25 -0.25 -20.05
N ALA A 56 -4.63 0.79 -20.60
CA ALA A 56 -4.04 1.88 -19.83
C ALA A 56 -5.12 2.92 -19.48
N PRO A 57 -5.22 3.39 -18.22
CA PRO A 57 -5.87 4.66 -17.96
C PRO A 57 -4.85 5.79 -18.13
N VAL A 58 -5.14 6.66 -19.10
CA VAL A 58 -4.51 7.97 -19.32
C VAL A 58 -5.03 8.96 -18.28
N ARG A 59 -4.16 9.92 -17.84
CA ARG A 59 -4.41 11.31 -17.34
C ARG A 59 -3.75 11.60 -15.97
N ASP A 60 -3.08 12.71 -15.68
CA ASP A 60 -2.84 14.04 -16.29
C ASP A 60 -1.41 14.49 -15.85
N VAL A 61 -0.51 15.04 -16.69
CA VAL A 61 -0.38 16.41 -17.25
C VAL A 61 -0.30 17.54 -16.21
N ASP A 62 0.90 18.13 -16.14
CA ASP A 62 1.30 19.50 -15.76
C ASP A 62 0.71 20.19 -14.51
N THR A 63 1.58 20.51 -13.55
CA THR A 63 1.64 21.89 -13.02
C THR A 63 2.97 22.21 -12.35
N ASN A 64 3.63 23.23 -12.91
CA ASN A 64 4.56 24.14 -12.23
C ASN A 64 6.07 23.77 -12.17
N ALA A 65 6.64 23.44 -13.33
CA ALA A 65 8.04 23.74 -13.62
C ALA A 65 8.20 25.21 -14.05
N THR A 66 7.89 26.17 -13.16
CA THR A 66 8.34 27.57 -13.36
C THR A 66 9.72 27.70 -12.74
N VAL A 67 10.73 27.44 -13.57
CA VAL A 67 12.15 27.65 -13.31
C VAL A 67 12.47 29.14 -13.51
N PRO A 68 12.88 29.93 -12.50
CA PRO A 68 13.64 31.13 -12.77
C PRO A 68 15.10 30.72 -12.96
N TYR A 69 15.49 30.67 -14.23
CA TYR A 69 16.85 30.48 -14.70
C TYR A 69 17.77 31.50 -14.01
N ARG A 70 18.76 30.99 -13.27
CA ARG A 70 19.92 31.71 -12.73
C ARG A 70 20.59 32.46 -13.89
N HIS A 71 20.25 33.72 -14.07
CA HIS A 71 21.07 34.63 -14.88
C HIS A 71 22.38 34.84 -14.15
N ALA A 72 23.40 34.17 -14.67
CA ALA A 72 24.78 34.60 -14.57
C ALA A 72 24.96 35.96 -15.27
N SER A 73 26.05 36.63 -14.89
CA SER A 73 26.62 37.90 -15.39
C SER A 73 25.85 39.18 -15.10
#